data_AF-A0A6V7FJL0-F1
#
_entry.id   AF-A0A6V7FJL0-F1
#
_cell.length_a   1.000
_cell.length_b   1.000
_cell.length_c   1.000
_cell.angle_alpha   90.00
_cell.angle_beta   90.00
_cell.angle_gamma   90.00
#
_symmetry.space_group_name_H-M   'P 1'
#
loop_
_entity.id
_entity.type
_entity.pdbx_description
1 polymer ?
#
loop_
_entity_poly.entity_id
_entity_poly.type
_entity_poly.pdbx_seq_one_letter_code
_entity_poly.pdbx_strand_id
1 'polypeptide(L)'
;MPHNAVNQVVKAAVGEVARASHQYDLQRIGREFAQTIEREPGIRLLMLSTADGRAITEQSSLDVDGRRLAAMANSFLTLGETLARESSLSEADYATVSTRGGQLVLIRIRADKPLTLTAIGGPQLNAAALLFNARDCAGRLAKAMAQPAT
;
A
#
# COMPACT_ATOMS: atom_id res chain seq x y z
N MET A 1 30.70 -9.56 16.59
CA MET A 1 30.04 -10.41 15.56
C MET A 1 28.57 -10.01 15.39
N PRO A 2 28.22 -9.09 14.47
CA PRO A 2 26.83 -8.66 14.25
C PRO A 2 26.17 -9.20 12.96
N HIS A 3 26.92 -9.86 12.07
CA HIS A 3 26.42 -10.30 10.75
C HIS A 3 25.32 -11.38 10.80
N ASN A 4 25.16 -12.10 11.92
CA ASN A 4 24.23 -13.24 12.00
C ASN A 4 22.79 -12.81 12.33
N ALA A 5 22.61 -11.75 13.13
CA ALA A 5 21.29 -11.23 13.49
C ALA A 5 20.57 -10.61 12.28
N VAL A 6 21.30 -9.85 11.46
CA VAL A 6 20.75 -9.24 10.23
C VAL A 6 20.28 -10.32 9.25
N ASN A 7 21.07 -11.39 9.05
CA ASN A 7 20.69 -12.49 8.18
C ASN A 7 19.48 -13.29 8.69
N GLN A 8 19.33 -13.44 10.01
CA GLN A 8 18.16 -14.10 10.59
C GLN A 8 16.89 -13.27 10.42
N VAL A 9 16.96 -11.95 10.65
CA VAL A 9 15.84 -11.03 10.42
C VAL A 9 15.44 -11.02 8.95
N VAL A 10 16.41 -10.99 8.03
CA VAL A 10 16.13 -11.04 6.58
C VAL A 10 15.44 -12.35 6.20
N LYS A 11 15.92 -13.51 6.68
CA LYS A 11 15.30 -14.81 6.38
C LYS A 11 13.89 -14.95 6.96
N ALA A 12 13.68 -14.50 8.20
CA ALA A 12 12.35 -14.50 8.83
C ALA A 12 11.37 -13.62 8.05
N ALA A 13 11.79 -12.41 7.68
CA ALA A 13 10.99 -11.49 6.88
C ALA A 13 10.69 -12.04 5.46
N VAL A 14 11.64 -12.74 4.83
CA VAL A 14 11.43 -13.41 3.53
C VAL A 14 10.40 -14.55 3.65
N GLY A 15 10.49 -15.38 4.69
CA GLY A 15 9.53 -16.46 4.94
C GLY A 15 8.12 -15.95 5.25
N GLU A 16 8.01 -14.80 5.92
CA GLU A 16 6.73 -14.15 6.20
C GLU A 16 6.10 -13.51 4.95
N VAL A 17 6.86 -12.76 4.15
CA VAL A 17 6.33 -12.21 2.87
C VAL A 17 5.77 -13.32 2.01
N ALA A 18 6.50 -14.43 1.86
CA ALA A 18 6.01 -15.60 1.14
C ALA A 18 4.66 -16.10 1.69
N ARG A 19 4.50 -16.23 3.01
CA ARG A 19 3.24 -16.66 3.63
C ARG A 19 2.08 -15.69 3.42
N ALA A 20 2.33 -14.38 3.46
CA ALA A 20 1.29 -13.38 3.16
C ALA A 20 0.85 -13.50 1.69
N SER A 21 1.80 -13.60 0.77
CA SER A 21 1.52 -13.78 -0.66
C SER A 21 0.71 -15.04 -0.98
N HIS A 22 0.86 -16.14 -0.22
CA HIS A 22 0.07 -17.37 -0.39
C HIS A 22 -1.40 -17.22 0.04
N GLN A 23 -1.75 -16.17 0.80
CA GLN A 23 -3.11 -15.94 1.29
C GLN A 23 -3.95 -15.06 0.35
N TYR A 24 -3.33 -14.35 -0.59
CA TYR A 24 -4.02 -13.40 -1.46
C TYR A 24 -3.98 -13.85 -2.93
N ASP A 25 -5.08 -13.61 -3.66
CA ASP A 25 -5.12 -13.81 -5.11
C ASP A 25 -4.29 -12.70 -5.82
N LEU A 26 -2.99 -12.95 -5.96
CA LEU A 26 -2.04 -12.03 -6.58
C LEU A 26 -2.36 -11.73 -8.05
N GLN A 27 -2.98 -12.69 -8.76
CA GLN A 27 -3.38 -12.49 -10.14
C GLN A 27 -4.51 -11.47 -10.22
N ARG A 28 -5.51 -11.57 -9.33
CA ARG A 28 -6.60 -10.60 -9.25
C ARG A 28 -6.10 -9.22 -8.82
N ILE A 29 -5.24 -9.13 -7.80
CA ILE A 29 -4.65 -7.86 -7.36
C ILE A 29 -3.85 -7.21 -8.51
N GLY A 30 -3.03 -8.00 -9.21
CA GLY A 30 -2.25 -7.52 -10.35
C GLY A 30 -3.11 -6.98 -11.48
N ARG A 31 -4.26 -7.61 -11.78
CA ARG A 31 -5.22 -7.08 -12.76
C ARG A 31 -5.81 -5.74 -12.33
N GLU A 32 -6.17 -5.59 -11.07
CA GLU A 32 -6.70 -4.32 -10.54
C GLU A 32 -5.65 -3.19 -10.60
N PHE A 33 -4.38 -3.51 -10.31
CA PHE A 33 -3.28 -2.55 -10.45
C PHE A 33 -3.06 -2.15 -11.90
N ALA A 34 -2.99 -3.11 -12.82
CA ALA A 34 -2.81 -2.87 -14.24
C ALA A 34 -3.94 -1.98 -14.81
N GLN A 35 -5.20 -2.30 -14.51
CA GLN A 35 -6.34 -1.49 -14.95
C GLN A 35 -6.31 -0.06 -14.38
N THR A 36 -5.86 0.11 -13.14
CA THR A 36 -5.74 1.43 -12.52
C THR A 36 -4.67 2.27 -13.21
N ILE A 37 -3.51 1.67 -13.50
CA ILE A 37 -2.40 2.34 -14.21
C ILE A 37 -2.76 2.62 -15.67
N GLU A 38 -3.50 1.75 -16.33
CA GLU A 38 -3.99 1.99 -17.70
C GLU A 38 -4.94 3.19 -17.78
N ARG A 39 -5.81 3.36 -16.78
CA ARG A 39 -6.74 4.51 -16.68
C ARG A 39 -6.02 5.82 -16.33
N GLU A 40 -4.96 5.74 -15.54
CA GLU A 40 -4.16 6.91 -15.13
C GLU A 40 -2.66 6.60 -15.22
N PRO A 41 -2.05 6.79 -16.42
CA PRO A 41 -0.63 6.52 -16.65
C PRO A 41 0.32 7.40 -15.83
N GLY A 42 -0.19 8.47 -15.19
CA GLY A 42 0.58 9.28 -14.24
C GLY A 42 0.93 8.56 -12.93
N ILE A 43 0.30 7.42 -12.64
CA ILE A 43 0.62 6.56 -11.49
C ILE A 43 1.93 5.82 -11.75
N ARG A 44 2.88 6.00 -10.82
CA ARG A 44 4.23 5.42 -10.90
C ARG A 44 4.41 4.20 -10.01
N LEU A 45 3.59 4.06 -8.96
CA LEU A 45 3.58 2.90 -8.07
C LEU A 45 2.18 2.67 -7.51
N LEU A 46 1.78 1.40 -7.48
CA LEU A 46 0.73 0.86 -6.63
C LEU A 46 1.31 -0.28 -5.81
N MET A 47 1.05 -0.30 -4.50
CA MET A 47 1.49 -1.36 -3.61
C MET A 47 0.40 -1.70 -2.61
N LEU A 48 0.19 -2.99 -2.42
CA LEU A 48 -0.65 -3.52 -1.37
C LEU A 48 0.24 -4.06 -0.25
N SER A 49 -0.03 -3.64 0.98
CA SER A 49 0.61 -4.15 2.18
C SER A 49 -0.41 -4.45 3.26
N THR A 50 -0.04 -5.31 4.20
CA THR A 50 -0.80 -5.51 5.45
C THR A 50 -0.65 -4.31 6.37
N ALA A 51 -1.61 -4.12 7.29
CA ALA A 51 -1.55 -3.05 8.28
C ALA A 51 -0.43 -3.19 9.33
N ASP A 52 0.33 -4.29 9.35
CA ASP A 52 1.58 -4.42 10.13
C ASP A 52 2.83 -4.02 9.31
N GLY A 53 2.67 -3.58 8.06
CA GLY A 53 3.75 -3.05 7.23
C GLY A 53 4.46 -4.09 6.36
N ARG A 54 3.85 -5.26 6.10
CA ARG A 54 4.43 -6.26 5.18
C ARG A 54 3.89 -6.06 3.77
N ALA A 55 4.80 -5.91 2.81
CA ALA A 55 4.44 -5.86 1.39
C ALA A 55 3.83 -7.20 0.93
N ILE A 56 2.71 -7.12 0.22
CA ILE A 56 2.05 -8.27 -0.42
C ILE A 56 2.44 -8.33 -1.89
N THR A 57 2.27 -7.22 -2.61
CA THR A 57 2.62 -7.07 -4.03
C THR A 57 2.71 -5.60 -4.40
N GLU A 58 3.44 -5.31 -5.47
CA GLU A 58 3.55 -3.97 -6.04
C GLU A 58 3.63 -4.02 -7.57
N GLN A 59 3.16 -2.95 -8.19
CA GLN A 59 3.45 -2.62 -9.58
C GLN A 59 4.07 -1.24 -9.59
N SER A 60 5.35 -1.18 -9.96
CA SER A 60 6.17 0.02 -9.82
C SER A 60 7.02 0.26 -11.05
N SER A 61 7.14 1.53 -11.41
CA SER A 61 8.14 2.08 -12.34
C SER A 61 9.20 2.92 -11.62
N LEU A 62 9.22 2.82 -10.28
CA LEU A 62 10.17 3.45 -9.38
C LEU A 62 11.13 2.36 -8.87
N ASP A 63 12.40 2.73 -8.71
CA ASP A 63 13.39 1.91 -8.02
C ASP A 63 13.24 2.11 -6.50
N VAL A 64 12.35 1.33 -5.89
CA VAL A 64 12.06 1.40 -4.45
C VAL A 64 12.07 0.01 -3.83
N ASP A 65 12.51 -0.07 -2.58
CA ASP A 65 12.35 -1.28 -1.78
C ASP A 65 10.92 -1.33 -1.23
N GLY A 66 10.11 -2.23 -1.78
CA GLY A 66 8.71 -2.36 -1.40
C GLY A 66 8.48 -2.68 0.07
N ARG A 67 9.40 -3.42 0.70
CA ARG A 67 9.32 -3.73 2.14
C ARG A 67 9.56 -2.49 2.98
N ARG A 68 10.58 -1.72 2.64
CA ARG A 68 10.89 -0.46 3.33
C ARG A 68 9.72 0.52 3.17
N LEU A 69 9.16 0.64 1.97
CA LEU A 69 8.04 1.53 1.71
C LEU A 69 6.77 1.11 2.49
N ALA A 70 6.46 -0.18 2.54
CA ALA A 70 5.34 -0.70 3.34
C ALA A 70 5.48 -0.39 4.84
N ALA A 71 6.67 -0.54 5.40
CA ALA A 71 6.95 -0.21 6.80
C ALA A 71 6.79 1.31 7.07
N MET A 72 7.30 2.16 6.16
CA MET A 72 7.14 3.62 6.26
C MET A 72 5.67 4.04 6.13
N ALA A 73 4.93 3.47 5.17
CA ALA A 73 3.52 3.73 4.97
C ALA A 73 2.70 3.38 6.23
N ASN A 74 3.01 2.24 6.85
CA ASN A 74 2.36 1.87 8.10
C ASN A 74 2.68 2.86 9.23
N SER A 75 3.95 3.19 9.41
CA SER A 75 4.40 4.15 10.42
C SER A 75 3.72 5.51 10.26
N PHE A 76 3.60 5.99 9.02
CA PHE A 76 2.98 7.27 8.71
C PHE A 76 1.48 7.28 9.02
N LEU A 77 0.76 6.23 8.65
CA LEU A 77 -0.66 6.13 8.96
C LEU A 77 -0.92 5.95 10.46
N THR A 78 -0.10 5.19 11.19
CA THR A 78 -0.17 5.12 12.67
C THR A 78 -0.01 6.50 13.32
N LEU A 79 0.92 7.31 12.80
CA LEU A 79 1.08 8.71 13.22
C LEU A 79 -0.17 9.54 12.88
N GLY A 80 -0.70 9.40 11.66
CA GLY A 80 -1.92 10.09 11.22
C GLY A 80 -3.15 9.73 12.05
N GLU A 81 -3.31 8.46 12.42
CA GLU A 81 -4.37 7.98 13.32
C GLU A 81 -4.22 8.55 14.73
N THR A 82 -2.98 8.65 15.23
CA THR A 82 -2.71 9.27 16.53
C THR A 82 -3.08 10.75 16.50
N LEU A 83 -2.66 11.48 15.46
CA LEU A 83 -3.01 12.88 15.29
C LEU A 83 -4.53 13.10 15.16
N ALA A 84 -5.23 12.22 14.44
CA ALA A 84 -6.68 12.28 14.31
C ALA A 84 -7.38 12.09 15.67
N ARG A 85 -6.94 11.11 16.48
CA ARG A 85 -7.44 10.90 17.84
C ARG A 85 -7.22 12.10 18.75
N GLU A 86 -6.01 12.67 18.76
CA GLU A 86 -5.70 13.89 19.53
C GLU A 86 -6.54 15.09 19.09
N SER A 87 -6.96 15.09 17.83
CA SER A 87 -7.85 16.12 17.27
C SER A 87 -9.34 15.86 17.50
N SER A 88 -9.70 14.86 18.32
CA SER A 88 -11.09 14.39 18.53
C SER A 88 -11.82 14.00 17.25
N LEU A 89 -11.06 13.55 16.23
CA LEU A 89 -11.60 12.99 14.99
C LEU A 89 -11.67 11.46 15.08
N SER A 90 -12.43 10.87 14.16
CA SER A 90 -12.42 9.42 13.95
C SER A 90 -11.09 8.94 13.33
N GLU A 91 -10.98 7.64 13.08
CA GLU A 91 -9.83 7.06 12.39
C GLU A 91 -9.58 7.70 11.02
N ALA A 92 -8.30 7.82 10.65
CA ALA A 92 -7.90 8.33 9.35
C ALA A 92 -8.10 7.26 8.26
N ASP A 93 -9.02 7.50 7.33
CA ASP A 93 -9.26 6.60 6.19
C ASP A 93 -8.09 6.61 5.18
N TYR A 94 -7.38 7.74 5.09
CA TYR A 94 -6.26 7.93 4.18
C TYR A 94 -5.34 9.06 4.65
N ALA A 95 -4.13 9.08 4.11
CA ALA A 95 -3.19 10.19 4.27
C ALA A 95 -2.54 10.54 2.93
N THR A 96 -2.18 11.82 2.75
CA THR A 96 -1.57 12.31 1.51
C THR A 96 -0.31 13.12 1.79
N VAL A 97 0.71 12.94 0.96
CA VAL A 97 1.92 13.77 0.96
C VAL A 97 2.07 14.39 -0.42
N SER A 98 2.17 15.73 -0.45
CA SER A 98 2.32 16.50 -1.69
C SER A 98 3.72 17.09 -1.78
N THR A 99 4.37 16.86 -2.92
CA THR A 99 5.71 17.39 -3.20
C THR A 99 5.75 17.97 -4.62
N ARG A 100 6.82 18.71 -4.94
CA ARG A 100 7.07 19.14 -6.33
C ARG A 100 7.36 17.96 -7.26
N GLY A 101 7.85 16.84 -6.72
CA GLY A 101 8.21 15.64 -7.49
C GLY A 101 7.04 14.70 -7.74
N GLY A 102 5.87 14.96 -7.15
CA GLY A 102 4.73 14.07 -7.23
C GLY A 102 3.95 14.00 -5.93
N GLN A 103 3.00 13.07 -5.92
CA GLN A 103 2.00 12.91 -4.88
C GLN A 103 2.05 11.48 -4.34
N LEU A 104 1.83 11.32 -3.04
CA LEU A 104 1.71 10.02 -2.40
C LEU A 104 0.38 9.97 -1.66
N VAL A 105 -0.35 8.87 -1.82
CA VAL A 105 -1.61 8.58 -1.12
C VAL A 105 -1.49 7.22 -0.46
N LEU A 106 -1.82 7.15 0.82
CA LEU A 106 -1.93 5.91 1.58
C LEU A 106 -3.39 5.73 1.98
N ILE A 107 -4.00 4.59 1.66
CA ILE A 107 -5.43 4.32 1.93
C ILE A 107 -5.55 3.07 2.77
N ARG A 108 -6.35 3.15 3.83
CA ARG A 108 -6.73 1.97 4.60
C ARG A 108 -7.87 1.22 3.92
N ILE A 109 -7.65 -0.06 3.67
CA ILE A 109 -8.66 -0.97 3.14
C ILE A 109 -9.17 -1.80 4.32
N ARG A 110 -10.43 -1.54 4.68
CA ARG A 110 -11.15 -2.32 5.70
C ARG A 110 -11.56 -3.66 5.08
N ALA A 111 -10.85 -4.71 5.46
CA ALA A 111 -11.14 -6.11 5.14
C ALA A 111 -10.93 -6.93 6.43
N ASP A 112 -11.31 -8.21 6.43
CA ASP A 112 -11.12 -9.12 7.59
C ASP A 112 -9.70 -9.05 8.18
N LYS A 113 -8.71 -8.89 7.29
CA LYS A 113 -7.36 -8.45 7.64
C LYS A 113 -7.14 -7.05 7.07
N PRO A 114 -6.96 -6.02 7.90
CA PRO A 114 -6.74 -4.66 7.43
C PRO A 114 -5.52 -4.55 6.51
N LEU A 115 -5.70 -3.89 5.38
CA LEU A 115 -4.67 -3.66 4.38
C LEU A 115 -4.44 -2.16 4.16
N THR A 116 -3.34 -1.86 3.48
CA THR A 116 -2.97 -0.52 3.04
C THR A 116 -2.65 -0.54 1.56
N LEU A 117 -3.30 0.34 0.79
CA LEU A 117 -2.89 0.67 -0.57
C LEU A 117 -1.99 1.91 -0.52
N THR A 118 -0.78 1.78 -1.03
CA THR A 118 0.14 2.90 -1.31
C THR A 118 0.10 3.22 -2.79
N ALA A 119 -0.16 4.48 -3.13
CA ALA A 119 -0.15 4.97 -4.50
C ALA A 119 0.78 6.18 -4.62
N ILE A 120 1.63 6.19 -5.65
CA ILE A 120 2.52 7.32 -5.94
C ILE A 120 2.27 7.79 -7.38
N GLY A 121 2.00 9.07 -7.53
CA GLY A 121 1.86 9.77 -8.81
C GLY A 121 3.08 10.61 -9.13
N GLY A 122 3.42 10.71 -10.42
CA GLY A 122 4.46 11.63 -10.90
C GLY A 122 4.05 13.11 -10.79
N PRO A 123 4.94 14.04 -11.15
CA PRO A 123 4.72 15.49 -10.98
C PRO A 123 3.56 16.05 -11.84
N GLN A 124 3.18 15.35 -12.91
CA GLN A 124 2.06 15.73 -13.77
C GLN A 124 0.71 15.29 -13.23
N LEU A 125 0.68 14.33 -12.29
CA LEU A 125 -0.54 13.83 -11.69
C LEU A 125 -0.84 14.62 -10.41
N ASN A 126 -1.95 15.37 -10.42
CA ASN A 126 -2.36 16.13 -9.25
C ASN A 126 -2.90 15.22 -8.13
N ALA A 127 -2.92 15.74 -6.90
CA ALA A 127 -3.31 14.97 -5.71
C ALA A 127 -4.75 14.46 -5.77
N ALA A 128 -5.67 15.24 -6.34
CA ALA A 128 -7.08 14.87 -6.43
C ALA A 128 -7.29 13.67 -7.38
N ALA A 129 -6.65 13.69 -8.55
CA ALA A 129 -6.69 12.61 -9.51
C ALA A 129 -6.01 11.33 -8.98
N LEU A 130 -4.87 11.45 -8.30
CA LEU A 130 -4.24 10.30 -7.64
C LEU A 130 -5.14 9.71 -6.55
N LEU A 131 -5.71 10.56 -5.68
CA LEU A 131 -6.58 10.11 -4.60
C LEU A 131 -7.86 9.45 -5.13
N PHE A 132 -8.46 10.00 -6.18
CA PHE A 132 -9.63 9.42 -6.84
C PHE A 132 -9.33 8.01 -7.36
N ASN A 133 -8.30 7.86 -8.19
CA ASN A 133 -7.93 6.57 -8.77
C ASN A 133 -7.49 5.56 -7.70
N ALA A 134 -6.75 6.01 -6.68
CA ALA A 134 -6.34 5.16 -5.57
C ALA A 134 -7.54 4.67 -4.75
N ARG A 135 -8.54 5.52 -4.47
CA ARG A 135 -9.77 5.12 -3.77
C ARG A 135 -10.60 4.13 -4.56
N ASP A 136 -10.75 4.38 -5.86
CA ASP A 136 -11.47 3.49 -6.76
C ASP A 136 -10.79 2.10 -6.83
N CYS A 137 -9.46 2.07 -6.94
CA CYS A 137 -8.67 0.83 -6.84
C CYS A 137 -8.85 0.14 -5.48
N ALA A 138 -8.70 0.87 -4.37
CA ALA A 138 -8.90 0.34 -3.02
C ALA A 138 -10.29 -0.28 -2.82
N GLY A 139 -11.33 0.37 -3.35
CA GLY A 139 -12.70 -0.15 -3.32
C GLY A 139 -12.90 -1.43 -4.12
N ARG A 140 -12.25 -1.56 -5.28
CA ARG A 140 -12.27 -2.81 -6.06
C ARG A 140 -11.50 -3.94 -5.38
N LEU A 141 -10.35 -3.64 -4.80
CA LEU A 141 -9.57 -4.61 -4.02
C LEU A 141 -10.35 -5.11 -2.79
N ALA A 142 -11.01 -4.21 -2.05
CA ALA A 142 -11.85 -4.58 -0.91
C ALA A 142 -12.94 -5.59 -1.31
N LYS A 143 -13.65 -5.31 -2.41
CA LYS A 143 -14.68 -6.22 -2.96
C LYS A 143 -14.08 -7.53 -3.45
N ALA A 144 -12.90 -7.48 -4.06
CA ALA A 144 -12.21 -8.66 -4.57
C ALA A 144 -11.77 -9.62 -3.44
N MET A 145 -11.41 -9.07 -2.29
CA MET A 145 -10.98 -9.83 -1.12
C MET A 145 -12.13 -10.33 -0.25
N ALA A 146 -13.30 -9.67 -0.30
CA ALA A 146 -14.50 -10.11 0.40
C ALA A 146 -15.16 -11.35 -0.25
N GLN A 147 -14.79 -11.69 -1.48
CA GLN A 147 -15.33 -12.83 -2.21
C GLN A 147 -14.42 -14.05 -2.01
N PRO A 148 -14.95 -15.23 -1.60
CA PRO A 148 -14.15 -16.44 -1.50
C PRO A 148 -13.54 -16.79 -2.86
N ALA A 149 -12.27 -17.19 -2.87
CA ALA A 149 -11.59 -17.69 -4.06
C ALA A 149 -12.41 -18.85 -4.65
N THR A 150 -12.84 -18.70 -5.90
CA THR A 150 -13.62 -19.70 -6.64
C THR A 150 -12.70 -20.71 -7.27
#